data_AF-A0A3N6NR35-F1
#
_entry.id   AF-A0A3N6NR35-F1
#
_cell.length_a   1.000
_cell.length_b   1.000
_cell.length_c   1.000
_cell.angle_alpha   90.00
_cell.angle_beta   90.00
_cell.angle_gamma   90.00
#
_symmetry.space_group_name_H-M   'P 1'
#
loop_
_entity.id
_entity.type
_entity.pdbx_description
1 polymer ?
#
loop_
_entity_poly.entity_id
_entity_poly.type
_entity_poly.pdbx_seq_one_letter_code
_entity_poly.pdbx_strand_id
1 'polypeptide(L)'
;MASYSLSAASSFMLSNLFRAELDDVYFTFDTPLEISVCSENQVFGISYLNASSFSLTGQEVTVYLPAGISYISGSLQDTSAAGVYEHDISDLQAPVFRLNDLGSVLSAGFMISYEAAIPAMNAILSGGILQNRVELVSNEGDKEDTSVPYNALYPALSIINISPANQSVNSGETTTRSIKVVNGGNGKLSSFFITDIHNAGIDLMSTSLGTISAF
;
A
#
# COMPACT_ATOMS: atom_id res chain seq x y z
N MET A 1 21.93 65.49 10.49
CA MET A 1 21.11 65.09 9.33
C MET A 1 21.37 63.60 9.14
N ALA A 2 20.46 62.75 9.61
CA ALA A 2 20.67 61.30 9.70
C ALA A 2 20.45 60.64 8.32
N SER A 3 21.45 59.90 7.84
CA SER A 3 21.39 59.11 6.62
C SER A 3 21.29 57.63 6.99
N TYR A 4 20.11 57.04 6.80
CA TYR A 4 19.91 55.59 6.87
C TYR A 4 20.14 55.01 5.48
N SER A 5 21.18 54.19 5.32
CA SER A 5 21.38 53.37 4.12
C SER A 5 20.51 52.11 4.24
N LEU A 6 19.52 51.98 3.35
CA LEU A 6 18.71 50.77 3.21
C LEU A 6 19.57 49.62 2.66
N SER A 7 19.62 48.55 3.44
CA SER A 7 20.18 47.24 3.12
C SER A 7 19.62 46.69 1.80
N ALA A 8 20.49 46.23 0.91
CA ALA A 8 20.12 45.47 -0.29
C ALA A 8 19.45 44.16 0.13
N ALA A 9 18.14 44.04 -0.09
CA ALA A 9 17.44 42.78 0.02
C ALA A 9 17.85 41.91 -1.19
N SER A 10 18.57 40.82 -0.90
CA SER A 10 18.89 39.77 -1.87
C SER A 10 17.58 39.15 -2.36
N SER A 11 17.26 39.38 -3.63
CA SER A 11 16.12 38.77 -4.32
C SER A 11 16.39 37.28 -4.51
N PHE A 12 15.83 36.44 -3.64
CA PHE A 12 15.67 35.01 -3.90
C PHE A 12 14.53 34.85 -4.89
N MET A 13 14.87 34.74 -6.18
CA MET A 13 13.95 34.19 -7.18
C MET A 13 13.76 32.70 -6.87
N LEU A 14 12.62 32.33 -6.29
CA LEU A 14 12.11 30.96 -6.42
C LEU A 14 11.68 30.81 -7.88
N SER A 15 12.51 30.17 -8.71
CA SER A 15 12.08 29.68 -10.01
C SER A 15 11.19 28.46 -9.80
N ASN A 16 9.89 28.69 -9.58
CA ASN A 16 8.90 27.68 -9.93
C ASN A 16 8.95 27.54 -11.45
N LEU A 17 9.69 26.54 -11.93
CA LEU A 17 9.61 26.07 -13.30
C LEU A 17 8.16 25.62 -13.52
N PHE A 18 7.36 26.44 -14.21
CA PHE A 18 6.11 25.99 -14.80
C PHE A 18 6.47 24.91 -15.81
N ARG A 19 6.17 23.66 -15.47
CA ARG A 19 6.21 22.55 -16.41
C ARG A 19 4.85 22.47 -17.09
N ALA A 20 4.83 22.15 -18.38
CA ALA A 20 3.59 22.02 -19.14
C ALA A 20 2.90 20.71 -18.77
N GLU A 21 1.56 20.69 -18.78
CA GLU A 21 0.78 19.45 -18.63
C GLU A 21 0.75 18.67 -19.96
N LEU A 22 0.90 17.35 -19.91
CA LEU A 22 0.79 16.48 -21.09
C LEU A 22 -0.67 16.04 -21.32
N ASP A 23 -1.45 16.88 -21.99
CA ASP A 23 -2.87 16.59 -22.28
C ASP A 23 -3.09 15.43 -23.27
N ASP A 24 -2.09 15.14 -24.12
CA ASP A 24 -2.14 14.06 -25.11
C ASP A 24 -1.50 12.75 -24.59
N VAL A 25 -1.39 12.57 -23.27
CA VAL A 25 -1.00 11.30 -22.65
C VAL A 25 -2.17 10.71 -21.87
N TYR A 26 -2.47 9.45 -22.15
CA TYR A 26 -3.60 8.73 -21.54
C TYR A 26 -3.11 7.52 -20.77
N PHE A 27 -3.36 7.49 -19.46
CA PHE A 27 -3.08 6.34 -18.61
C PHE A 27 -4.17 5.27 -18.72
N THR A 28 -3.77 4.02 -18.48
CA THR A 28 -4.67 2.89 -18.25
C THR A 28 -4.06 2.02 -17.17
N PHE A 29 -4.88 1.71 -16.17
CA PHE A 29 -4.47 0.98 -14.97
C PHE A 29 -5.19 -0.36 -14.88
N ASP A 30 -4.44 -1.42 -14.55
CA ASP A 30 -4.97 -2.71 -14.12
C ASP A 30 -4.79 -2.82 -12.61
N THR A 31 -5.87 -2.57 -11.88
CA THR A 31 -5.87 -2.47 -10.41
C THR A 31 -6.79 -3.54 -9.82
N PRO A 32 -6.32 -4.37 -8.88
CA PRO A 32 -7.18 -5.33 -8.22
C PRO A 32 -8.26 -4.58 -7.41
N LEU A 33 -9.50 -5.07 -7.46
CA LEU A 33 -10.60 -4.46 -6.69
C LEU A 33 -10.47 -4.69 -5.19
N GLU A 34 -9.76 -5.74 -4.80
CA GLU A 34 -9.57 -6.17 -3.42
C GLU A 34 -8.14 -6.65 -3.21
N ILE A 35 -7.55 -6.26 -2.09
CA ILE A 35 -6.20 -6.66 -1.68
C ILE A 35 -6.25 -7.25 -0.28
N SER A 36 -5.41 -8.24 0.02
CA SER A 36 -5.38 -8.85 1.37
C SER A 36 -4.27 -8.26 2.22
N VAL A 37 -4.62 -7.77 3.41
CA VAL A 37 -3.65 -7.22 4.38
C VAL A 37 -2.83 -8.36 4.99
N CYS A 38 -1.51 -8.19 5.05
CA CYS A 38 -0.53 -9.14 5.61
C CYS A 38 -0.63 -10.54 4.99
N SER A 39 -0.92 -10.62 3.69
CA SER A 39 -1.11 -11.87 2.95
C SER A 39 -0.34 -11.84 1.63
N GLU A 40 -0.92 -12.36 0.54
CA GLU A 40 -0.26 -12.46 -0.75
C GLU A 40 0.00 -11.08 -1.38
N ASN A 41 1.12 -10.99 -2.09
CA ASN A 41 1.46 -9.83 -2.91
C ASN A 41 0.39 -9.60 -3.98
N GLN A 42 0.21 -8.34 -4.34
CA GLN A 42 -0.76 -7.90 -5.33
C GLN A 42 -0.02 -7.26 -6.50
N VAL A 43 -0.61 -7.32 -7.70
CA VAL A 43 -0.01 -6.79 -8.92
C VAL A 43 -0.79 -5.56 -9.37
N PHE A 44 -0.07 -4.53 -9.80
CA PHE A 44 -0.63 -3.34 -10.41
C PHE A 44 0.00 -3.10 -11.77
N GLY A 45 -0.85 -3.06 -12.79
CA GLY A 45 -0.45 -2.78 -14.16
C GLY A 45 -0.61 -1.30 -14.48
N ILE A 46 0.43 -0.73 -15.08
CA ILE A 46 0.47 0.65 -15.53
C ILE A 46 0.75 0.63 -17.02
N SER A 47 -0.04 1.37 -17.79
CA SER A 47 0.24 1.64 -19.19
C SER A 47 -0.16 3.06 -19.54
N TYR A 48 0.50 3.64 -20.52
CA TYR A 48 0.09 4.92 -21.07
C TYR A 48 0.38 5.01 -22.57
N LEU A 49 -0.45 5.77 -23.27
CA LEU A 49 -0.30 6.11 -24.68
C LEU A 49 0.20 7.54 -24.80
N ASN A 50 1.31 7.74 -25.53
CA ASN A 50 1.70 9.05 -26.03
C ASN A 50 0.92 9.33 -27.32
N ALA A 51 -0.22 10.01 -27.24
CA ALA A 51 -1.02 10.40 -28.40
C ALA A 51 -0.55 11.73 -29.03
N SER A 52 0.47 12.37 -28.47
CA SER A 52 1.02 13.61 -28.99
C SER A 52 1.78 13.39 -30.30
N SER A 53 2.12 14.48 -30.99
CA SER A 53 2.99 14.46 -32.18
C SER A 53 4.49 14.44 -31.87
N PHE A 54 4.88 14.46 -30.59
CA PHE A 54 6.26 14.54 -30.13
C PHE A 54 6.72 13.24 -29.47
N SER A 55 8.03 13.04 -29.38
CA SER A 55 8.61 11.93 -28.62
C SER A 55 8.81 12.35 -27.18
N LEU A 56 8.38 11.51 -26.24
CA LEU A 56 8.68 11.68 -24.82
C LEU A 56 10.07 11.11 -24.56
N THR A 57 10.96 11.92 -24.00
CA THR A 57 12.35 11.57 -23.67
C THR A 57 12.63 11.89 -22.21
N GLY A 58 13.61 11.21 -21.63
CA GLY A 58 13.96 11.37 -20.21
C GLY A 58 12.78 11.04 -19.28
N GLN A 59 12.01 10.02 -19.65
CA GLN A 59 10.77 9.65 -18.96
C GLN A 59 11.05 9.08 -17.57
N GLU A 60 10.34 9.63 -16.58
CA GLU A 60 10.37 9.19 -15.21
C GLU A 60 8.94 9.00 -14.71
N VAL A 61 8.63 7.81 -14.19
CA VAL A 61 7.30 7.46 -13.69
C VAL A 61 7.39 7.20 -12.19
N THR A 62 6.71 8.02 -11.40
CA THR A 62 6.59 7.85 -9.95
C THR A 62 5.24 7.22 -9.61
N VAL A 63 5.25 6.15 -8.82
CA VAL A 63 4.02 5.50 -8.36
C VAL A 63 3.81 5.77 -6.88
N TYR A 64 2.87 6.66 -6.55
CA TYR A 64 2.48 6.94 -5.17
C TYR A 64 1.46 5.90 -4.69
N LEU A 65 1.92 5.01 -3.82
CA LEU A 65 1.09 4.01 -3.15
C LEU A 65 0.47 4.59 -1.87
N PRO A 66 -0.77 4.20 -1.52
CA PRO A 66 -1.43 4.71 -0.33
C PRO A 66 -0.78 4.16 0.95
N ALA A 67 -1.09 4.81 2.08
CA ALA A 67 -0.51 4.48 3.37
C ALA A 67 -0.61 2.98 3.71
N GLY A 68 0.53 2.36 4.03
CA GLY A 68 0.60 0.96 4.39
C GLY A 68 0.61 -0.03 3.23
N ILE A 69 0.65 0.46 1.99
CA ILE A 69 0.98 -0.32 0.81
C ILE A 69 2.43 -0.03 0.44
N SER A 70 3.22 -1.05 0.09
CA SER A 70 4.62 -0.86 -0.26
C SER A 70 5.00 -1.70 -1.46
N TYR A 71 5.74 -1.08 -2.39
CA TYR A 71 6.31 -1.74 -3.54
C TYR A 71 7.31 -2.82 -3.12
N ILE A 72 7.35 -3.91 -3.88
CA ILE A 72 8.30 -4.99 -3.70
C ILE A 72 9.44 -4.80 -4.71
N SER A 73 10.61 -4.37 -4.24
CA SER A 73 11.79 -4.20 -5.08
C SER A 73 12.13 -5.47 -5.87
N GLY A 74 12.49 -5.29 -7.14
CA GLY A 74 12.78 -6.35 -8.10
C GLY A 74 11.54 -7.01 -8.70
N SER A 75 10.32 -6.56 -8.38
CA SER A 75 9.09 -7.14 -8.92
C SER A 75 8.63 -6.54 -10.25
N LEU A 76 9.30 -5.50 -10.73
CA LEU A 76 9.03 -4.85 -12.00
C LEU A 76 9.05 -5.85 -13.17
N GLN A 77 8.01 -5.78 -14.01
CA GLN A 77 7.92 -6.51 -15.27
C GLN A 77 7.55 -5.55 -16.41
N ASP A 78 8.45 -5.35 -17.37
CA ASP A 78 8.17 -4.59 -18.59
C ASP A 78 7.24 -5.41 -19.51
N THR A 79 6.08 -4.84 -19.86
CA THR A 79 5.08 -5.51 -20.71
C THR A 79 5.02 -4.93 -22.14
N SER A 80 5.80 -3.88 -22.42
CA SER A 80 5.77 -3.13 -23.67
C SER A 80 7.11 -3.08 -24.41
N ALA A 81 8.16 -3.67 -23.82
CA ALA A 81 9.55 -3.53 -24.26
C ALA A 81 10.03 -2.07 -24.32
N ALA A 82 9.45 -1.20 -23.50
CA ALA A 82 9.85 0.20 -23.36
C ALA A 82 11.18 0.37 -22.60
N GLY A 83 11.79 -0.72 -22.14
CA GLY A 83 13.05 -0.72 -21.40
C GLY A 83 12.89 -0.15 -20.00
N VAL A 84 11.80 -0.52 -19.32
CA VAL A 84 11.50 0.00 -17.98
C VAL A 84 12.48 -0.58 -16.96
N TYR A 85 13.03 0.28 -16.09
CA TYR A 85 13.87 -0.14 -14.98
C TYR A 85 13.60 0.67 -13.71
N GLU A 86 13.93 0.07 -12.56
CA GLU A 86 13.88 0.73 -11.25
C GLU A 86 14.96 1.82 -11.17
N HIS A 87 14.55 3.08 -10.97
CA HIS A 87 15.48 4.20 -10.89
C HIS A 87 15.79 4.61 -9.45
N ASP A 88 14.75 4.89 -8.66
CA ASP A 88 14.86 5.17 -7.22
C ASP A 88 13.80 4.38 -6.46
N ILE A 89 14.25 3.51 -5.57
CA ILE A 89 13.42 2.64 -4.73
C ILE A 89 13.73 2.83 -3.25
N SER A 90 14.32 3.99 -2.90
CA SER A 90 14.61 4.34 -1.51
C SER A 90 13.33 4.57 -0.68
N ASP A 91 12.26 5.02 -1.32
CA ASP A 91 10.90 5.07 -0.78
C ASP A 91 9.99 4.08 -1.51
N LEU A 92 9.63 2.99 -0.84
CA LEU A 92 8.76 1.96 -1.41
C LEU A 92 7.28 2.37 -1.46
N GLN A 93 6.88 3.51 -0.88
CA GLN A 93 5.55 4.11 -1.11
C GLN A 93 5.53 5.08 -2.29
N ALA A 94 6.70 5.46 -2.82
CA ALA A 94 6.82 6.32 -3.99
C ALA A 94 7.97 5.87 -4.91
N PRO A 95 8.02 4.59 -5.36
CA PRO A 95 9.07 4.14 -6.26
C PRO A 95 9.05 4.89 -7.59
N VAL A 96 10.25 5.13 -8.11
CA VAL A 96 10.52 5.86 -9.35
C VAL A 96 11.10 4.91 -10.38
N PHE A 97 10.50 4.89 -11.57
CA PHE A 97 10.90 4.09 -12.71
C PHE A 97 11.34 4.98 -13.86
N ARG A 98 12.25 4.49 -14.70
CA ARG A 98 12.64 5.16 -15.94
C ARG A 98 12.47 4.24 -17.13
N LEU A 99 12.22 4.86 -18.28
CA LEU A 99 11.93 4.19 -19.55
C LEU A 99 12.81 4.79 -20.65
N ASN A 100 12.96 4.05 -21.75
CA ASN A 100 13.53 4.59 -22.98
C ASN A 100 12.60 5.65 -23.59
N ASP A 101 13.10 6.38 -24.59
CA ASP A 101 12.28 7.35 -25.32
C ASP A 101 11.07 6.68 -25.97
N LEU A 102 9.90 7.32 -25.81
CA LEU A 102 8.63 6.85 -26.36
C LEU A 102 8.19 7.77 -27.50
N GLY A 103 8.23 7.25 -28.72
CA GLY A 103 7.80 7.97 -29.92
C GLY A 103 6.30 8.33 -29.90
N SER A 104 5.91 9.15 -30.87
CA SER A 104 4.52 9.57 -31.10
C SER A 104 3.62 8.37 -31.44
N VAL A 105 2.42 8.35 -30.86
CA VAL A 105 1.39 7.30 -31.02
C VAL A 105 1.86 5.90 -30.60
N LEU A 106 2.79 5.84 -29.63
CA LEU A 106 3.25 4.58 -29.03
C LEU A 106 2.84 4.49 -27.57
N SER A 107 2.77 3.26 -27.07
CA SER A 107 2.45 2.97 -25.68
C SER A 107 3.64 2.38 -24.95
N ALA A 108 3.74 2.72 -23.67
CA ALA A 108 4.59 2.02 -22.70
C ALA A 108 3.71 1.36 -21.64
N GLY A 109 4.21 0.31 -21.04
CA GLY A 109 3.52 -0.46 -20.03
C GLY A 109 4.45 -1.36 -19.23
N PHE A 110 4.12 -1.50 -17.95
CA PHE A 110 4.82 -2.36 -17.01
C PHE A 110 3.90 -2.75 -15.85
N MET A 111 4.30 -3.78 -15.10
CA MET A 111 3.62 -4.22 -13.89
C MET A 111 4.58 -4.16 -12.70
N ILE A 112 4.02 -3.89 -11.52
CA ILE A 112 4.74 -3.93 -10.24
C ILE A 112 3.97 -4.81 -9.26
N SER A 113 4.68 -5.42 -8.31
CA SER A 113 4.04 -6.04 -7.14
C SER A 113 4.15 -5.14 -5.92
N TYR A 114 3.09 -5.12 -5.10
CA TYR A 114 3.10 -4.49 -3.78
C TYR A 114 2.51 -5.40 -2.71
N GLU A 115 2.84 -5.10 -1.46
CA GLU A 115 2.27 -5.74 -0.28
C GLU A 115 1.48 -4.73 0.55
N ALA A 116 0.47 -5.25 1.27
CA ALA A 116 -0.35 -4.46 2.16
C ALA A 116 -0.07 -4.85 3.62
N ALA A 117 0.19 -3.87 4.47
CA ALA A 117 0.47 -4.07 5.88
C ALA A 117 -0.63 -3.48 6.77
N ILE A 118 -0.51 -3.67 8.09
CA ILE A 118 -1.44 -3.16 9.10
C ILE A 118 -1.79 -1.67 8.92
N PRO A 119 -0.87 -0.76 8.53
CA PRO A 119 -1.24 0.64 8.30
C PRO A 119 -2.30 0.85 7.20
N ALA A 120 -2.40 -0.05 6.20
CA ALA A 120 -3.45 0.02 5.17
C ALA A 120 -4.84 -0.27 5.76
N MET A 121 -4.93 -1.24 6.68
CA MET A 121 -6.16 -1.50 7.45
C MET A 121 -6.54 -0.26 8.28
N ASN A 122 -5.58 0.34 8.99
CA ASN A 122 -5.83 1.54 9.80
C ASN A 122 -6.30 2.72 8.95
N ALA A 123 -5.74 2.89 7.75
CA ALA A 123 -6.15 3.93 6.81
C ALA A 123 -7.64 3.80 6.46
N ILE A 124 -8.10 2.60 6.07
CA ILE A 124 -9.52 2.35 5.77
C ILE A 124 -10.40 2.54 7.00
N LEU A 125 -10.00 2.02 8.17
CA LEU A 125 -10.76 2.18 9.42
C LEU A 125 -10.91 3.65 9.84
N SER A 126 -9.99 4.52 9.41
CA SER A 126 -10.05 5.96 9.60
C SER A 126 -10.86 6.72 8.53
N GLY A 127 -11.48 6.01 7.59
CA GLY A 127 -12.24 6.59 6.47
C GLY A 127 -11.39 6.94 5.24
N GLY A 128 -10.14 6.50 5.19
CA GLY A 128 -9.25 6.68 4.03
C GLY A 128 -9.65 5.82 2.84
N ILE A 129 -9.17 6.22 1.66
CA ILE A 129 -9.36 5.52 0.40
C ILE A 129 -8.00 4.98 -0.03
N LEU A 130 -7.94 3.69 -0.40
CA LEU A 130 -6.74 3.12 -1.00
C LEU A 130 -6.84 3.27 -2.52
N GLN A 131 -5.91 4.02 -3.08
CA GLN A 131 -5.87 4.38 -4.49
C GLN A 131 -4.43 4.72 -4.86
N ASN A 132 -3.98 4.25 -6.02
CA ASN A 132 -2.63 4.54 -6.51
C ASN A 132 -2.68 5.82 -7.34
N ARG A 133 -1.73 6.73 -7.16
CA ARG A 133 -1.51 7.85 -8.08
C ARG A 133 -0.23 7.62 -8.84
N VAL A 134 -0.25 7.83 -10.15
CA VAL A 134 0.92 7.69 -11.02
C VAL A 134 1.21 9.02 -11.67
N GLU A 135 2.47 9.44 -11.61
CA GLU A 135 2.98 10.66 -12.22
C GLU A 135 4.02 10.29 -13.27
N LEU A 136 3.85 10.77 -14.50
CA LEU A 136 4.84 10.72 -15.57
C LEU A 136 5.45 12.11 -15.72
N VAL A 137 6.77 12.16 -15.76
CA VAL A 137 7.58 13.33 -16.05
C VAL A 137 8.40 13.07 -17.32
N SER A 138 8.48 14.04 -18.22
CA SER A 138 9.30 13.98 -19.43
C SER A 138 9.85 15.36 -19.84
N ASN A 139 10.50 15.43 -21.01
CA ASN A 139 10.90 16.70 -21.63
C ASN A 139 9.73 17.57 -22.09
N GLU A 140 8.59 16.96 -22.44
CA GLU A 140 7.41 17.69 -22.95
C GLU A 140 6.53 18.23 -21.82
N GLY A 141 6.71 17.73 -20.59
CA GLY A 141 5.85 18.08 -19.47
C GLY A 141 5.67 16.96 -18.45
N ASP A 142 4.66 17.12 -17.61
CA ASP A 142 4.21 16.12 -16.65
C ASP A 142 2.72 15.76 -16.83
N LYS A 143 2.36 14.56 -16.36
CA LYS A 143 0.98 14.10 -16.26
C LYS A 143 0.83 13.27 -15.01
N GLU A 144 -0.26 13.48 -14.29
CA GLU A 144 -0.69 12.57 -13.25
C GLU A 144 -2.07 11.99 -13.56
N ASP A 145 -2.28 10.75 -13.13
CA ASP A 145 -3.59 10.12 -13.10
C ASP A 145 -3.66 9.15 -11.92
N THR A 146 -4.88 8.74 -11.58
CA THR A 146 -5.16 7.96 -10.39
C THR A 146 -5.94 6.70 -10.76
N SER A 147 -5.56 5.57 -10.17
CA SER A 147 -6.23 4.28 -10.38
C SER A 147 -7.67 4.31 -9.87
N VAL A 148 -8.47 3.28 -10.17
CA VAL A 148 -9.69 3.05 -9.40
C VAL A 148 -9.35 2.74 -7.93
N PRO A 149 -10.20 3.11 -6.96
CA PRO A 149 -9.98 2.75 -5.58
C PRO A 149 -10.21 1.25 -5.36
N TYR A 150 -9.56 0.69 -4.33
CA TYR A 150 -9.63 -0.72 -4.00
C TYR A 150 -9.82 -0.95 -2.50
N ASN A 151 -10.40 -2.10 -2.14
CA ASN A 151 -10.69 -2.47 -0.75
C ASN A 151 -9.54 -3.29 -0.16
N ALA A 152 -9.32 -3.15 1.15
CA ALA A 152 -8.44 -4.07 1.88
C ALA A 152 -9.26 -5.09 2.68
N LEU A 153 -8.97 -6.37 2.45
CA LEU A 153 -9.49 -7.50 3.18
C LEU A 153 -8.56 -7.78 4.36
N TYR A 154 -9.09 -7.70 5.58
CA TYR A 154 -8.34 -7.96 6.81
C TYR A 154 -9.14 -8.90 7.73
N PRO A 155 -8.45 -9.73 8.54
CA PRO A 155 -9.12 -10.60 9.50
C PRO A 155 -9.72 -9.77 10.64
N ALA A 156 -10.83 -10.23 11.19
CA ALA A 156 -11.47 -9.63 12.36
C ALA A 156 -11.87 -10.74 13.35
N LEU A 157 -11.09 -10.87 14.41
CA LEU A 157 -11.27 -11.95 15.39
C LEU A 157 -12.30 -11.58 16.45
N SER A 158 -13.21 -12.52 16.74
CA SER A 158 -14.18 -12.41 17.83
C SER A 158 -14.17 -13.69 18.68
N ILE A 159 -14.16 -13.54 20.00
CA ILE A 159 -14.47 -14.64 20.92
C ILE A 159 -15.99 -14.75 21.02
N ILE A 160 -16.56 -15.85 20.53
CA ILE A 160 -18.02 -16.04 20.47
C ILE A 160 -18.56 -16.97 21.54
N ASN A 161 -17.69 -17.76 22.20
CA ASN A 161 -18.09 -18.59 23.32
C ASN A 161 -16.89 -18.89 24.23
N ILE A 162 -17.15 -18.95 25.53
CA ILE A 162 -16.26 -19.46 26.56
C ILE A 162 -17.05 -20.44 27.41
N SER A 163 -16.59 -21.69 27.50
CA SER A 163 -17.29 -22.75 28.24
C SER A 163 -16.34 -23.60 29.10
N PRO A 164 -16.62 -23.79 30.40
CA PRO A 164 -17.68 -23.11 31.15
C PRO A 164 -17.35 -21.62 31.33
N ALA A 165 -18.36 -20.76 31.22
CA ALA A 165 -18.21 -19.32 31.40
C ALA A 165 -17.86 -18.97 32.85
N ASN A 166 -18.52 -19.63 33.80
CA ASN A 166 -18.27 -19.54 35.23
C ASN A 166 -17.98 -20.93 35.78
N GLN A 167 -17.00 -21.01 36.69
CA GLN A 167 -16.68 -22.26 37.35
C GLN A 167 -16.16 -22.00 38.75
N SER A 168 -16.57 -22.84 39.70
CA SER A 168 -15.95 -22.94 41.02
C SER A 168 -14.95 -24.10 40.98
N VAL A 169 -13.75 -23.85 41.48
CA VAL A 169 -12.64 -24.81 41.49
C VAL A 169 -12.04 -24.79 42.89
N ASN A 170 -11.85 -25.96 43.50
CA ASN A 170 -11.21 -26.05 44.81
C ASN A 170 -9.69 -26.10 44.66
N SER A 171 -8.96 -25.77 45.74
CA SER A 171 -7.50 -25.87 45.75
C SER A 171 -7.05 -27.30 45.45
N GLY A 172 -6.13 -27.44 44.49
CA GLY A 172 -5.60 -28.73 44.03
C GLY A 172 -6.41 -29.39 42.91
N GLU A 173 -7.59 -28.86 42.56
CA GLU A 173 -8.34 -29.33 41.40
C GLU A 173 -7.82 -28.71 40.09
N THR A 174 -7.97 -29.45 39.00
CA THR A 174 -7.71 -28.96 37.64
C THR A 174 -9.01 -28.81 36.90
N THR A 175 -9.12 -27.78 36.08
CA THR A 175 -10.24 -27.60 35.16
C THR A 175 -9.77 -27.24 33.75
N THR A 176 -10.68 -27.37 32.78
CA THR A 176 -10.49 -26.97 31.39
C THR A 176 -11.57 -25.98 30.99
N ARG A 177 -11.15 -24.93 30.28
CA ARG A 177 -12.02 -23.96 29.63
C ARG A 177 -11.78 -23.99 28.13
N SER A 178 -12.85 -24.09 27.37
CA SER A 178 -12.84 -24.04 25.91
C SER A 178 -13.22 -22.66 25.43
N ILE A 179 -12.40 -22.08 24.56
CA ILE A 179 -12.62 -20.76 23.96
C ILE A 179 -12.90 -20.97 22.47
N LYS A 180 -14.03 -20.46 21.98
CA LYS A 180 -14.38 -20.47 20.56
C LYS A 180 -14.10 -19.09 19.97
N VAL A 181 -13.16 -19.04 19.03
CA VAL A 181 -12.78 -17.85 18.28
C VAL A 181 -13.27 -18.00 16.85
N VAL A 182 -13.76 -16.91 16.25
CA VAL A 182 -14.13 -16.84 14.84
C VAL A 182 -13.38 -15.69 14.17
N ASN A 183 -12.89 -15.91 12.95
CA ASN A 183 -12.54 -14.82 12.05
C ASN A 183 -13.82 -14.42 11.30
N GLY A 184 -14.43 -13.32 11.71
CA GLY A 184 -15.59 -12.72 11.05
C GLY A 184 -15.22 -11.67 9.99
N GLY A 185 -13.93 -11.41 9.79
CA GLY A 185 -13.44 -10.51 8.75
C GLY A 185 -13.26 -11.21 7.41
N ASN A 186 -13.03 -10.42 6.36
CA ASN A 186 -12.85 -10.93 5.01
C ASN A 186 -11.40 -11.30 4.68
N GLY A 187 -10.44 -10.93 5.52
CA GLY A 187 -9.03 -11.26 5.33
C GLY A 187 -8.64 -12.61 5.93
N LYS A 188 -7.57 -13.17 5.41
CA LYS A 188 -6.96 -14.42 5.91
C LYS A 188 -6.14 -14.16 7.16
N LEU A 189 -5.91 -15.21 7.93
CA LEU A 189 -5.08 -15.17 9.12
C LEU A 189 -4.22 -16.43 9.17
N SER A 190 -2.90 -16.26 9.29
CA SER A 190 -1.94 -17.37 9.43
C SER A 190 -1.76 -17.80 10.88
N SER A 191 -1.87 -16.86 11.83
CA SER A 191 -1.73 -17.10 13.27
C SER A 191 -2.38 -15.99 14.10
N PHE A 192 -2.74 -16.31 15.34
CA PHE A 192 -3.07 -15.34 16.39
C PHE A 192 -2.69 -15.88 17.76
N PHE A 193 -2.67 -14.98 18.74
CA PHE A 193 -2.40 -15.30 20.13
C PHE A 193 -3.64 -15.04 20.98
N ILE A 194 -3.85 -15.89 21.98
CA ILE A 194 -4.81 -15.67 23.06
C ILE A 194 -4.00 -15.46 24.34
N THR A 195 -4.27 -14.36 25.03
CA THR A 195 -3.72 -14.10 26.36
C THR A 195 -4.81 -14.36 27.39
N ASP A 196 -4.55 -15.27 28.32
CA ASP A 196 -5.38 -15.48 29.50
C ASP A 196 -4.78 -14.72 30.69
N ILE A 197 -5.59 -13.88 31.34
CA ILE A 197 -5.17 -13.13 32.52
C ILE A 197 -5.98 -13.67 33.70
N HIS A 198 -5.28 -14.29 34.64
CA HIS A 198 -5.88 -14.90 35.82
C HIS A 198 -5.25 -14.36 37.12
N ASN A 199 -5.99 -14.48 38.22
CA ASN A 199 -5.53 -14.07 39.53
C ASN A 199 -4.44 -15.02 40.06
N ALA A 200 -3.70 -14.57 41.09
CA ALA A 200 -2.76 -15.41 41.81
C ALA A 200 -3.44 -16.67 42.39
N GLY A 201 -2.72 -17.80 42.40
CA GLY A 201 -3.24 -19.10 42.85
C GLY A 201 -3.92 -19.93 41.75
N ILE A 202 -3.88 -19.46 40.51
CA ILE A 202 -4.28 -20.19 39.31
C ILE A 202 -3.03 -20.33 38.43
N ASP A 203 -2.77 -21.54 37.96
CA ASP A 203 -1.67 -21.83 37.05
C ASP A 203 -2.21 -22.46 35.75
N LEU A 204 -1.72 -21.96 34.61
CA LEU A 204 -2.00 -22.58 33.31
C LEU A 204 -1.12 -23.83 33.14
N MET A 205 -1.72 -25.00 33.27
CA MET A 205 -1.01 -26.28 33.19
C MET A 205 -0.69 -26.70 31.75
N SER A 206 -1.62 -26.49 30.82
CA SER A 206 -1.48 -26.90 29.41
C SER A 206 -2.48 -26.20 28.51
N THR A 207 -2.20 -26.15 27.22
CA THR A 207 -3.12 -25.67 26.18
C THR A 207 -3.31 -26.71 25.08
N SER A 208 -4.42 -26.59 24.35
CA SER A 208 -4.70 -27.37 23.15
C SER A 208 -5.28 -26.45 22.09
N LEU A 209 -4.90 -26.66 20.82
CA LEU A 209 -5.49 -25.94 19.68
C LEU A 209 -6.97 -26.28 19.48
N GLY A 210 -7.46 -27.33 20.13
CA GLY A 210 -8.82 -27.82 19.93
C GLY A 210 -9.03 -28.27 18.48
N THR A 211 -10.17 -27.89 17.91
CA THR A 211 -10.55 -28.23 16.54
C THR A 211 -10.63 -26.97 15.69
N ILE A 212 -9.99 -26.98 14.52
CA ILE A 212 -10.16 -25.95 13.49
C ILE A 212 -11.22 -26.44 12.51
N SER A 213 -12.28 -25.66 12.33
CA SER A 213 -13.27 -25.88 11.29
C SER A 213 -13.17 -24.77 10.25
N ALA A 214 -12.96 -25.13 8.98
CA ALA A 214 -13.27 -24.22 7.88
C ALA A 214 -14.79 -24.07 7.80
N PHE A 215 -15.28 -22.84 7.67
CA PHE A 215 -16.66 -22.58 7.27
C PHE A 215 -16.77 -22.63 5.75
#